data_AF-A0A4Q5TWY3-F1
#
_entry.id   AF-A0A4Q5TWY3-F1
#
_cell.length_a   1.000
_cell.length_b   1.000
_cell.length_c   1.000
_cell.angle_alpha   90.00
_cell.angle_beta   90.00
_cell.angle_gamma   90.00
#
_symmetry.space_group_name_H-M   'P 1'
#
loop_
_entity.id
_entity.type
_entity.pdbx_description
1 polymer ?
#
loop_
_entity_poly.entity_id
_entity_poly.type
_entity_poly.pdbx_seq_one_letter_code
_entity_poly.pdbx_strand_id
1 'polypeptide(L)'
;MALLEKDIVVKTSTIPNSGNGLFAKNTIPKGARIVEYKGRVSTWKKVRHENGENGYIYFLNRNHVIDASRAEKSLARYSNDATGLRRIKGLNNNAEYVEDGTRVFIVAKREILSGEEIFVGYGKEYWQTIRENIRIEASNKKIEAKKLADRTRRETLKAAKLAKRTAAVAQRKAKRQETAARKKAKLRELMLAKRERNAAVKAKKQAAKAARKTAKKAVPRKK
;
A
#
# COMPACT_ATOMS: atom_id res chain seq x y z
N MET A 1 -52.89 -1.93 2.06
CA MET A 1 -52.26 -1.35 3.27
C MET A 1 -51.31 -0.24 2.86
N ALA A 2 -51.30 0.88 3.59
CA ALA A 2 -50.39 2.00 3.33
C ALA A 2 -48.97 1.68 3.80
N LEU A 3 -47.95 2.22 3.12
CA LEU A 3 -46.56 2.16 3.56
C LEU A 3 -46.28 3.31 4.54
N LEU A 4 -45.37 3.07 5.48
CA LEU A 4 -44.96 4.05 6.50
C LEU A 4 -43.69 4.82 6.09
N GLU A 5 -43.43 5.00 4.78
CA GLU A 5 -42.21 5.65 4.26
C GLU A 5 -41.98 7.05 4.87
N LYS A 6 -43.05 7.79 5.18
CA LYS A 6 -42.96 9.14 5.80
C LYS A 6 -42.49 9.09 7.26
N ASP A 7 -42.78 7.98 7.94
CA ASP A 7 -42.42 7.73 9.33
C ASP A 7 -41.03 7.08 9.47
N ILE A 8 -40.29 6.94 8.37
CA ILE A 8 -38.92 6.42 8.37
C ILE A 8 -37.92 7.55 8.13
N VAL A 9 -36.78 7.48 8.80
CA VAL A 9 -35.64 8.38 8.60
C VAL A 9 -34.36 7.57 8.46
N VAL A 10 -33.47 8.03 7.58
CA VAL A 10 -32.14 7.44 7.41
C VAL A 10 -31.17 8.20 8.30
N LYS A 11 -30.42 7.48 9.14
CA LYS A 11 -29.34 8.04 9.98
C LYS A 11 -28.16 7.07 9.97
N THR A 12 -27.02 7.46 10.53
CA THR A 12 -25.91 6.52 10.77
C THR A 12 -26.40 5.36 11.63
N SER A 13 -26.10 4.12 11.20
CA SER A 13 -26.51 2.92 11.92
C SER A 13 -25.81 2.80 13.27
N THR A 14 -26.49 2.16 14.22
CA THR A 14 -25.93 1.76 15.51
C THR A 14 -24.97 0.57 15.38
N ILE A 15 -24.97 -0.14 14.25
CA ILE A 15 -24.00 -1.21 13.96
C ILE A 15 -22.69 -0.58 13.44
N PRO A 16 -21.54 -0.80 14.11
CA PRO A 16 -20.27 -0.23 13.67
C PRO A 16 -19.88 -0.67 12.25
N ASN A 17 -19.42 0.28 11.44
CA ASN A 17 -18.97 0.08 10.05
C ASN A 17 -20.04 -0.49 9.10
N SER A 18 -21.33 -0.30 9.40
CA SER A 18 -22.44 -0.70 8.51
C SER A 18 -22.99 0.44 7.66
N GLY A 19 -22.54 1.68 7.90
CA GLY A 19 -23.00 2.86 7.17
C GLY A 19 -24.30 3.42 7.74
N ASN A 20 -25.29 3.61 6.87
CA ASN A 20 -26.58 4.17 7.24
C ASN A 20 -27.57 3.06 7.63
N GLY A 21 -28.51 3.40 8.51
CA GLY A 21 -29.60 2.56 9.01
C GLY A 21 -30.96 3.23 8.83
N LEU A 22 -32.02 2.42 8.94
CA LEU A 22 -33.40 2.90 8.95
C LEU A 22 -33.89 3.07 10.38
N PHE A 23 -34.50 4.22 10.69
CA PHE A 23 -35.02 4.51 12.02
C PHE A 23 -36.49 4.88 11.96
N ALA A 24 -37.25 4.43 12.94
CA ALA A 24 -38.66 4.79 13.10
C ALA A 24 -38.78 6.19 13.71
N LYS A 25 -39.58 7.08 13.09
CA LYS A 25 -39.95 8.39 13.67
C LYS A 25 -41.06 8.25 14.70
N ASN A 26 -42.00 7.35 14.44
CA ASN A 26 -43.15 7.04 15.27
C ASN A 26 -43.17 5.55 15.60
N THR A 27 -43.92 5.14 16.62
CA THR A 27 -44.09 3.72 16.95
C THR A 27 -44.76 2.99 15.78
N ILE A 28 -44.15 1.88 15.36
CA ILE A 28 -44.61 1.02 14.26
C ILE A 28 -45.18 -0.26 14.88
N PRO A 29 -46.47 -0.56 14.66
CA PRO A 29 -47.07 -1.77 15.21
C PRO A 29 -46.55 -3.03 14.51
N LYS A 30 -46.57 -4.15 15.23
CA LYS A 30 -46.25 -5.47 14.67
C LYS A 30 -47.12 -5.76 13.43
N GLY A 31 -46.50 -6.30 12.39
CA GLY A 31 -47.16 -6.67 11.14
C GLY A 31 -47.34 -5.52 10.14
N ALA A 32 -46.97 -4.28 10.51
CA ALA A 32 -47.05 -3.15 9.59
C ALA A 32 -46.03 -3.28 8.45
N ARG A 33 -46.45 -2.95 7.22
CA ARG A 33 -45.55 -2.78 6.07
C ARG A 33 -44.86 -1.44 6.18
N ILE A 34 -43.56 -1.48 6.46
CA ILE A 34 -42.74 -0.29 6.72
C ILE A 34 -42.41 0.42 5.40
N VAL A 35 -41.69 -0.28 4.52
CA VAL A 35 -41.22 0.25 3.24
C VAL A 35 -41.04 -0.88 2.23
N GLU A 36 -41.13 -0.54 0.95
CA GLU A 36 -40.85 -1.47 -0.14
C GLU A 36 -39.37 -1.44 -0.56
N TYR A 37 -38.80 -2.62 -0.78
CA TYR A 37 -37.48 -2.79 -1.36
C TYR A 37 -37.54 -2.56 -2.87
N LYS A 38 -37.24 -1.32 -3.26
CA LYS A 38 -37.34 -0.84 -4.64
C LYS A 38 -35.95 -0.76 -5.27
N GLY A 39 -35.85 -1.13 -6.54
CA GLY A 39 -34.61 -1.07 -7.28
C GLY A 39 -34.84 -1.36 -8.76
N ARG A 40 -33.74 -1.45 -9.50
CA ARG A 40 -33.78 -1.87 -10.90
C ARG A 40 -34.07 -3.36 -10.95
N VAL A 41 -35.21 -3.73 -11.53
CA VAL A 41 -35.58 -5.13 -11.77
C VAL A 41 -34.83 -5.65 -12.99
N SER A 42 -34.23 -6.83 -12.86
CA SER A 42 -33.59 -7.54 -13.98
C SER A 42 -33.61 -9.06 -13.76
N THR A 43 -33.02 -9.81 -14.69
CA THR A 43 -32.80 -11.26 -14.54
C THR A 43 -31.46 -11.53 -13.84
N TRP A 44 -31.31 -12.68 -13.20
CA TRP A 44 -30.04 -13.09 -12.57
C TRP A 44 -28.84 -13.06 -13.53
N LYS A 45 -29.03 -13.39 -14.81
CA LYS A 45 -27.96 -13.32 -15.83
C LYS A 45 -27.49 -11.89 -16.15
N LYS A 46 -28.33 -10.88 -15.88
CA LYS A 46 -28.09 -9.47 -16.24
C LYS A 46 -27.71 -8.61 -15.04
N VAL A 47 -27.92 -9.11 -13.82
CA VAL A 47 -27.53 -8.39 -12.61
C VAL A 47 -26.01 -8.49 -12.46
N ARG A 48 -25.37 -7.35 -12.20
CA ARG A 48 -23.93 -7.28 -12.00
C ARG A 48 -23.60 -7.74 -10.58
N HIS A 49 -23.37 -9.04 -10.44
CA HIS A 49 -23.07 -9.67 -9.15
C HIS A 49 -21.55 -9.93 -8.94
N GLU A 50 -20.70 -9.42 -9.83
CA GLU A 50 -19.26 -9.70 -9.83
C GLU A 50 -18.42 -8.52 -9.31
N ASN A 51 -19.01 -7.32 -9.21
CA ASN A 51 -18.30 -6.07 -8.91
C ASN A 51 -18.23 -5.74 -7.40
N GLY A 52 -18.65 -6.64 -6.52
CA GLY A 52 -18.73 -6.37 -5.07
C GLY A 52 -19.93 -5.53 -4.63
N GLU A 53 -20.77 -5.08 -5.57
CA GLU A 53 -22.02 -4.34 -5.30
C GLU A 53 -23.20 -5.26 -4.90
N ASN A 54 -22.95 -6.54 -4.64
CA ASN A 54 -23.96 -7.55 -4.33
C ASN A 54 -24.75 -7.26 -3.05
N GLY A 55 -24.26 -6.35 -2.21
CA GLY A 55 -24.90 -5.98 -0.95
C GLY A 55 -26.31 -5.39 -1.10
N TYR A 56 -26.70 -4.97 -2.31
CA TYR A 56 -28.01 -4.38 -2.60
C TYR A 56 -28.89 -5.22 -3.53
N ILE A 57 -28.51 -6.49 -3.74
CA ILE A 57 -29.26 -7.40 -4.61
C ILE A 57 -30.24 -8.21 -3.76
N TYR A 58 -31.53 -8.12 -4.09
CA TYR A 58 -32.55 -9.03 -3.61
C TYR A 58 -32.95 -10.00 -4.72
N PHE A 59 -32.75 -11.29 -4.47
CA PHE A 59 -33.11 -12.36 -5.41
C PHE A 59 -34.49 -12.91 -5.06
N LEU A 60 -35.49 -12.68 -5.92
CA LEU A 60 -36.79 -13.37 -5.81
C LEU A 60 -36.76 -14.66 -6.64
N ASN A 61 -36.40 -14.53 -7.92
CA ASN A 61 -36.23 -15.67 -8.82
C ASN A 61 -35.29 -15.32 -9.98
N ARG A 62 -35.00 -16.32 -10.83
CA ARG A 62 -34.05 -16.17 -11.95
C ARG A 62 -34.42 -15.03 -12.92
N ASN A 63 -35.70 -14.70 -13.05
CA ASN A 63 -36.21 -13.69 -13.95
C ASN A 63 -36.56 -12.37 -13.24
N HIS A 64 -36.48 -12.34 -11.92
CA HIS A 64 -36.87 -11.19 -11.10
C HIS A 64 -35.88 -11.00 -9.94
N VAL A 65 -34.94 -10.10 -10.17
CA VAL A 65 -33.88 -9.70 -9.23
C VAL A 65 -33.93 -8.20 -9.10
N ILE A 66 -34.03 -7.71 -7.88
CA ILE A 66 -34.11 -6.28 -7.57
C ILE A 66 -32.72 -5.81 -7.16
N ASP A 67 -32.16 -4.86 -7.90
CA ASP A 67 -30.88 -4.23 -7.60
C ASP A 67 -31.11 -2.80 -7.11
N ALA A 68 -30.88 -2.59 -5.80
CA ALA A 68 -31.05 -1.30 -5.15
C ALA A 68 -29.75 -0.47 -5.05
N SER A 69 -28.66 -0.90 -5.71
CA SER A 69 -27.34 -0.22 -5.66
C SER A 69 -27.45 1.25 -6.05
N ARG A 70 -28.15 1.54 -7.15
CA ARG A 70 -28.38 2.89 -7.70
C ARG A 70 -29.70 3.53 -7.28
N ALA A 71 -30.47 2.85 -6.42
CA ALA A 71 -31.79 3.31 -6.00
C ALA A 71 -31.70 4.11 -4.70
N GLU A 72 -30.92 5.19 -4.67
CA GLU A 72 -30.65 5.98 -3.45
C GLU A 72 -31.91 6.50 -2.74
N LYS A 73 -32.99 6.72 -3.51
CA LYS A 73 -34.32 7.12 -3.03
C LYS A 73 -35.10 5.98 -2.36
N SER A 74 -34.72 4.72 -2.57
CA SER A 74 -35.34 3.59 -1.90
C SER A 74 -34.77 3.47 -0.49
N LEU A 75 -35.58 3.82 0.51
CA LEU A 75 -35.16 3.77 1.91
C LEU A 75 -34.76 2.35 2.32
N ALA A 76 -35.47 1.34 1.83
CA ALA A 76 -35.24 -0.06 2.16
C ALA A 76 -33.80 -0.55 1.90
N ARG A 77 -33.01 0.10 1.02
CA ARG A 77 -31.60 -0.26 0.80
C ARG A 77 -30.70 -0.01 2.01
N TYR A 78 -31.13 0.85 2.94
CA TYR A 78 -30.39 1.19 4.16
C TYR A 78 -30.78 0.31 5.35
N SER A 79 -31.66 -0.68 5.18
CA SER A 79 -31.98 -1.61 6.27
C SER A 79 -30.76 -2.50 6.55
N ASN A 80 -30.37 -2.65 7.82
CA ASN A 80 -29.23 -3.49 8.21
C ASN A 80 -29.66 -4.81 8.85
N ASP A 81 -28.75 -5.78 8.94
CA ASP A 81 -28.96 -7.03 9.67
C ASP A 81 -28.12 -7.07 10.94
N ALA A 82 -28.81 -7.05 12.08
CA ALA A 82 -28.20 -7.07 13.42
C ALA A 82 -27.54 -8.41 13.76
N THR A 83 -27.83 -9.47 12.99
CA THR A 83 -27.32 -10.83 13.22
C THR A 83 -26.18 -11.24 12.29
N GLY A 84 -25.58 -10.26 11.59
CA GLY A 84 -24.56 -10.47 10.57
C GLY A 84 -23.16 -10.89 11.04
N LEU A 85 -22.13 -10.30 10.45
CA LEU A 85 -20.72 -10.64 10.75
C LEU A 85 -20.37 -10.43 12.22
N ARG A 86 -20.97 -9.42 12.87
CA ARG A 86 -20.80 -9.10 14.28
C ARG A 86 -22.16 -9.06 14.92
N ARG A 87 -22.32 -9.77 16.03
CA ARG A 87 -23.54 -9.74 16.84
C ARG A 87 -23.31 -8.80 18.01
N ILE A 88 -24.16 -7.79 18.13
CA ILE A 88 -24.12 -6.83 19.23
C ILE A 88 -25.15 -7.28 20.28
N LYS A 89 -24.71 -7.39 21.54
CA LYS A 89 -25.61 -7.80 22.63
C LYS A 89 -26.77 -6.80 22.72
N GLY A 90 -28.00 -7.30 22.70
CA GLY A 90 -29.21 -6.49 22.77
C GLY A 90 -29.81 -6.08 21.43
N LEU A 91 -29.09 -6.22 20.31
CA LEU A 91 -29.65 -6.00 18.97
C LEU A 91 -30.10 -7.31 18.34
N ASN A 92 -31.33 -7.32 17.83
CA ASN A 92 -31.93 -8.41 17.08
C ASN A 92 -32.78 -7.86 15.94
N ASN A 93 -32.98 -8.66 14.89
CA ASN A 93 -33.83 -8.29 13.77
C ASN A 93 -35.28 -8.13 14.23
N ASN A 94 -35.80 -6.91 14.12
CA ASN A 94 -37.16 -6.52 14.52
C ASN A 94 -38.11 -6.39 13.32
N ALA A 95 -37.59 -6.55 12.10
CA ALA A 95 -38.34 -6.61 10.85
C ALA A 95 -37.87 -7.78 9.97
N GLU A 96 -38.64 -8.11 8.94
CA GLU A 96 -38.32 -9.12 7.95
C GLU A 96 -38.77 -8.72 6.55
N TYR A 97 -38.16 -9.34 5.54
CA TYR A 97 -38.63 -9.24 4.17
C TYR A 97 -39.83 -10.15 3.95
N VAL A 98 -40.90 -9.60 3.41
CA VAL A 98 -42.10 -10.31 2.99
C VAL A 98 -42.31 -10.07 1.51
N GLU A 99 -42.32 -11.16 0.76
CA GLU A 99 -42.60 -11.16 -0.68
C GLU A 99 -44.12 -11.14 -0.90
N ASP A 100 -44.58 -10.27 -1.77
CA ASP A 100 -45.98 -10.14 -2.19
C ASP A 100 -46.00 -10.02 -3.73
N GLY A 101 -46.15 -11.18 -4.38
CA GLY A 101 -45.96 -11.32 -5.82
C GLY A 101 -44.51 -11.03 -6.22
N THR A 102 -44.30 -9.97 -6.99
CA THR A 102 -42.96 -9.53 -7.43
C THR A 102 -42.40 -8.37 -6.61
N ARG A 103 -43.10 -7.97 -5.54
CA ARG A 103 -42.70 -6.85 -4.69
C ARG A 103 -42.23 -7.38 -3.35
N VAL A 104 -41.24 -6.71 -2.77
CA VAL A 104 -40.66 -7.09 -1.50
C VAL A 104 -40.87 -5.96 -0.52
N PHE A 105 -41.42 -6.27 0.64
CA PHE A 105 -41.71 -5.31 1.69
C PHE A 105 -40.93 -5.64 2.95
N ILE A 106 -40.48 -4.61 3.67
CA ILE A 106 -39.99 -4.75 5.04
C ILE A 106 -41.20 -4.67 5.96
N VAL A 107 -41.42 -5.72 6.77
CA VAL A 107 -42.55 -5.85 7.69
C VAL A 107 -42.05 -5.99 9.12
N ALA A 108 -42.69 -5.27 10.05
CA ALA A 108 -42.33 -5.32 11.46
C ALA A 108 -42.68 -6.67 12.10
N LYS A 109 -41.73 -7.36 12.73
CA LYS A 109 -41.94 -8.63 13.45
C LYS A 109 -42.46 -8.43 14.87
N ARG A 110 -42.17 -7.27 15.44
CA ARG A 110 -42.62 -6.80 16.75
C ARG A 110 -43.01 -5.33 16.64
N GLU A 111 -43.57 -4.77 17.70
CA GLU A 111 -43.66 -3.33 17.83
C GLU A 111 -42.25 -2.72 17.81
N ILE A 112 -42.05 -1.67 17.02
CA ILE A 112 -40.80 -0.91 16.92
C ILE A 112 -41.07 0.49 17.44
N LEU A 113 -40.38 0.90 18.50
CA LEU A 113 -40.63 2.17 19.16
C LEU A 113 -40.04 3.34 18.36
N SER A 114 -40.57 4.54 18.59
CA SER A 114 -39.97 5.78 18.05
C SER A 114 -38.48 5.86 18.42
N GLY A 115 -37.64 6.15 17.42
CA GLY A 115 -36.20 6.23 17.55
C GLY A 115 -35.45 4.90 17.43
N GLU A 116 -36.13 3.74 17.44
CA GLU A 116 -35.46 2.45 17.23
C GLU A 116 -34.99 2.29 15.77
N GLU A 117 -33.84 1.64 15.61
CA GLU A 117 -33.34 1.21 14.30
C GLU A 117 -34.07 -0.06 13.85
N ILE A 118 -34.37 -0.13 12.56
CA ILE A 118 -35.07 -1.22 11.90
C ILE A 118 -34.03 -2.16 11.30
N PHE A 119 -34.06 -3.40 11.77
CA PHE A 119 -33.14 -4.45 11.37
C PHE A 119 -33.88 -5.62 10.71
N VAL A 120 -33.36 -6.10 9.59
CA VAL A 120 -33.91 -7.18 8.79
C VAL A 120 -32.91 -8.32 8.68
N GLY A 121 -33.38 -9.55 8.52
CA GLY A 121 -32.51 -10.68 8.22
C GLY A 121 -32.14 -10.72 6.74
N TYR A 122 -30.85 -10.67 6.42
CA TYR A 122 -30.37 -10.85 5.04
C TYR A 122 -30.35 -12.32 4.60
N GLY A 123 -30.42 -13.25 5.56
CA GLY A 123 -30.35 -14.67 5.30
C GLY A 123 -28.96 -15.26 5.51
N LYS A 124 -28.92 -16.58 5.69
CA LYS A 124 -27.69 -17.30 6.05
C LYS A 124 -26.71 -17.36 4.88
N GLU A 125 -27.26 -17.58 3.68
CA GLU A 125 -26.56 -17.74 2.41
C GLU A 125 -25.82 -16.45 2.03
N TYR A 126 -26.46 -15.30 2.26
CA TYR A 126 -25.83 -13.99 2.10
C TYR A 126 -24.57 -13.89 2.98
N TRP A 127 -24.71 -14.12 4.29
CA TRP A 127 -23.57 -14.02 5.22
C TRP A 127 -22.50 -15.07 4.99
N GLN A 128 -22.85 -16.27 4.51
CA GLN A 128 -21.88 -17.27 4.08
C GLN A 128 -21.03 -16.76 2.91
N THR A 129 -21.68 -16.20 1.88
CA THR A 129 -21.01 -15.62 0.72
C THR A 129 -20.09 -14.48 1.13
N ILE A 130 -20.56 -13.55 1.98
CA ILE A 130 -19.73 -12.44 2.47
C ILE A 130 -18.51 -12.95 3.26
N ARG A 131 -18.68 -13.95 4.14
CA ARG A 131 -17.54 -14.53 4.88
C ARG A 131 -16.52 -15.18 3.94
N GLU A 132 -16.98 -15.85 2.90
CA GLU A 132 -16.09 -16.48 1.92
C GLU A 132 -15.33 -15.44 1.10
N ASN A 133 -16.01 -14.38 0.64
CA ASN A 133 -15.36 -13.27 -0.06
C ASN A 133 -14.28 -12.62 0.80
N ILE A 134 -14.55 -12.36 2.09
CA ILE A 134 -13.56 -11.81 3.03
C ILE A 134 -12.33 -12.74 3.16
N ARG A 135 -12.52 -14.06 3.17
CA ARG A 135 -11.41 -15.03 3.23
C ARG A 135 -10.59 -15.01 1.95
N ILE A 136 -11.24 -14.99 0.79
CA ILE A 136 -10.59 -14.93 -0.52
C ILE A 136 -9.77 -13.64 -0.63
N GLU A 137 -10.34 -12.49 -0.27
CA GLU A 137 -9.65 -11.20 -0.25
C GLU A 137 -8.43 -11.21 0.67
N ALA A 138 -8.57 -11.76 1.88
CA ALA A 138 -7.47 -11.87 2.83
C ALA A 138 -6.34 -12.78 2.29
N SER A 139 -6.70 -13.88 1.63
CA SER A 139 -5.75 -14.78 0.96
C SER A 139 -5.01 -14.07 -0.18
N ASN A 140 -5.75 -13.39 -1.06
CA ASN A 140 -5.20 -12.62 -2.17
C ASN A 140 -4.25 -11.52 -1.67
N LYS A 141 -4.63 -10.78 -0.63
CA LYS A 141 -3.77 -9.76 -0.01
C LYS A 141 -2.46 -10.33 0.53
N LYS A 142 -2.49 -11.53 1.13
CA LYS A 142 -1.28 -12.23 1.58
C LYS A 142 -0.39 -12.64 0.41
N ILE A 143 -0.98 -13.15 -0.66
CA ILE A 143 -0.25 -13.54 -1.88
C ILE A 143 0.43 -12.32 -2.49
N GLU A 144 -0.28 -11.21 -2.65
CA GLU A 144 0.28 -9.97 -3.21
C GLU A 144 1.36 -9.36 -2.32
N ALA A 145 1.16 -9.36 -0.99
CA ALA A 145 2.19 -8.94 -0.04
C ALA A 145 3.47 -9.79 -0.15
N LYS A 146 3.33 -11.11 -0.31
CA LYS A 146 4.47 -12.02 -0.50
C LYS A 146 5.19 -11.73 -1.84
N LYS A 147 4.45 -11.57 -2.93
CA LYS A 147 5.02 -11.21 -4.24
C LYS A 147 5.80 -9.90 -4.18
N LEU A 148 5.24 -8.88 -3.51
CA LEU A 148 5.91 -7.59 -3.32
C LEU A 148 7.18 -7.75 -2.49
N ALA A 149 7.13 -8.47 -1.37
CA ALA A 149 8.31 -8.74 -0.54
C ALA A 149 9.41 -9.47 -1.32
N ASP A 150 9.06 -10.49 -2.11
CA ASP A 150 10.00 -11.23 -2.95
C ASP A 150 10.63 -10.34 -4.03
N ARG A 151 9.84 -9.46 -4.66
CA ARG A 151 10.34 -8.47 -5.62
C ARG A 151 11.32 -7.50 -4.97
N THR A 152 10.94 -6.90 -3.85
CA THR A 152 11.79 -5.96 -3.09
C THR A 152 13.08 -6.64 -2.65
N ARG A 153 13.01 -7.89 -2.17
CA ARG A 153 14.20 -8.68 -1.82
C ARG A 153 15.13 -8.88 -3.04
N ARG A 154 14.59 -9.23 -4.20
CA ARG A 154 15.39 -9.40 -5.43
C ARG A 154 16.05 -8.09 -5.87
N GLU A 155 15.32 -6.98 -5.80
CA GLU A 155 15.83 -5.66 -6.17
C GLU A 155 16.92 -5.19 -5.20
N THR A 156 16.73 -5.35 -3.89
CA THR A 156 17.76 -5.01 -2.88
C THR A 156 19.01 -5.87 -3.02
N LEU A 157 18.88 -7.19 -3.26
CA LEU A 157 20.02 -8.07 -3.52
C LEU A 157 20.78 -7.68 -4.80
N LYS A 158 20.07 -7.31 -5.86
CA LYS A 158 20.69 -6.80 -7.11
C LYS A 158 21.44 -5.49 -6.86
N ALA A 159 20.83 -4.53 -6.16
CA ALA A 159 21.44 -3.26 -5.81
C ALA A 159 22.69 -3.45 -4.94
N ALA A 160 22.62 -4.31 -3.92
CA ALA A 160 23.75 -4.63 -3.06
C ALA A 160 24.90 -5.28 -3.84
N LYS A 161 24.60 -6.21 -4.75
CA LYS A 161 25.60 -6.84 -5.62
C LYS A 161 26.25 -5.81 -6.55
N LEU A 162 25.48 -4.88 -7.12
CA LEU A 162 25.99 -3.80 -7.95
C LEU A 162 26.89 -2.85 -7.14
N ALA A 163 26.44 -2.42 -5.97
CA ALA A 163 27.20 -1.56 -5.06
C ALA A 163 28.53 -2.19 -4.63
N LYS A 164 28.54 -3.50 -4.32
CA LYS A 164 29.77 -4.23 -4.00
C LYS A 164 30.74 -4.26 -5.18
N ARG A 165 30.24 -4.46 -6.41
CA ARG A 165 31.06 -4.44 -7.64
C ARG A 165 31.62 -3.05 -7.91
N THR A 166 30.81 -2.00 -7.81
CA THR A 166 31.26 -0.62 -8.05
C THR A 166 32.30 -0.19 -7.02
N ALA A 167 32.10 -0.51 -5.74
CA ALA A 167 33.07 -0.25 -4.67
C ALA A 167 34.40 -0.97 -4.93
N ALA A 168 34.37 -2.25 -5.31
CA ALA A 168 35.58 -3.02 -5.63
C ALA A 168 36.35 -2.43 -6.83
N VAL A 169 35.64 -1.97 -7.87
CA VAL A 169 36.25 -1.29 -9.03
C VAL A 169 36.89 0.04 -8.61
N ALA A 170 36.19 0.84 -7.80
CA ALA A 170 36.71 2.11 -7.29
C ALA A 170 37.97 1.91 -6.44
N GLN A 171 37.97 0.94 -5.53
CA GLN A 171 39.13 0.58 -4.71
C GLN A 171 40.33 0.15 -5.56
N ARG A 172 40.11 -0.70 -6.58
CA ARG A 172 41.18 -1.11 -7.51
C ARG A 172 41.75 0.07 -8.29
N LYS A 173 40.91 1.01 -8.73
CA LYS A 173 41.33 2.24 -9.42
C LYS A 173 42.15 3.14 -8.50
N ALA A 174 41.69 3.37 -7.28
CA ALA A 174 42.40 4.16 -6.28
C ALA A 174 43.79 3.57 -5.96
N LYS A 175 43.88 2.24 -5.73
CA LYS A 175 45.15 1.56 -5.48
C LYS A 175 46.12 1.65 -6.68
N ARG A 176 45.61 1.58 -7.91
CA ARG A 176 46.42 1.80 -9.13
C ARG A 176 46.94 3.24 -9.23
N GLN A 177 46.12 4.23 -8.90
CA GLN A 177 46.53 5.63 -8.89
C GLN A 177 47.57 5.91 -7.80
N GLU A 178 47.39 5.38 -6.60
CA GLU A 178 48.34 5.51 -5.50
C GLU A 178 49.70 4.88 -5.85
N THR A 179 49.69 3.65 -6.38
CA THR A 179 50.93 2.97 -6.80
C THR A 179 51.64 3.71 -7.94
N ALA A 180 50.91 4.25 -8.91
CA ALA A 180 51.49 5.11 -9.95
C ALA A 180 52.09 6.40 -9.38
N ALA A 181 51.39 7.05 -8.43
CA ALA A 181 51.88 8.24 -7.75
C ALA A 181 53.16 7.97 -6.96
N ARG A 182 53.22 6.87 -6.19
CA ARG A 182 54.43 6.44 -5.45
C ARG A 182 55.60 6.18 -6.40
N LYS A 183 55.39 5.47 -7.51
CA LYS A 183 56.44 5.24 -8.51
C LYS A 183 56.95 6.55 -9.10
N LYS A 184 56.05 7.48 -9.43
CA LYS A 184 56.39 8.82 -9.94
C LYS A 184 57.17 9.65 -8.92
N ALA A 185 56.80 9.59 -7.64
CA ALA A 185 57.50 10.28 -6.56
C ALA A 185 58.93 9.74 -6.37
N LYS A 186 59.08 8.41 -6.29
CA LYS A 186 60.39 7.76 -6.16
C LYS A 186 61.31 8.06 -7.35
N LEU A 187 60.76 8.11 -8.57
CA LEU A 187 61.52 8.51 -9.75
C LEU A 187 62.00 9.97 -9.66
N ARG A 188 61.15 10.89 -9.18
CA ARG A 188 61.52 12.30 -8.98
C ARG A 188 62.64 12.44 -7.95
N GLU A 189 62.55 11.71 -6.84
CA GLU A 189 63.58 11.68 -5.80
C GLU A 189 64.93 11.17 -6.33
N LEU A 190 64.94 10.04 -7.06
CA LEU A 190 66.13 9.51 -7.71
C LEU A 190 66.76 10.51 -8.70
N MET A 191 65.92 11.23 -9.46
CA MET A 191 66.39 12.23 -10.42
C MET A 191 66.99 13.46 -9.71
N LEU A 192 66.42 13.88 -8.58
CA LEU A 192 66.97 14.95 -7.73
C LEU A 192 68.33 14.55 -7.15
N ALA A 193 68.42 13.38 -6.52
CA ALA A 193 69.67 12.85 -5.98
C ALA A 193 70.76 12.72 -7.05
N LYS A 194 70.39 12.30 -8.27
CA LYS A 194 71.32 12.26 -9.42
C LYS A 194 71.81 13.65 -9.81
N ARG A 195 70.92 14.66 -9.83
CA ARG A 195 71.29 16.06 -10.12
C ARG A 195 72.25 16.62 -9.07
N GLU A 196 71.96 16.39 -7.80
CA GLU A 196 72.82 16.81 -6.66
C GLU A 196 74.20 16.15 -6.73
N ARG A 197 74.26 14.84 -6.96
CA ARG A 197 75.52 14.11 -7.14
C ARG A 197 76.34 14.69 -8.30
N ASN A 198 75.69 14.96 -9.44
CA ASN A 198 76.36 15.56 -10.59
C ASN A 198 76.87 16.98 -10.29
N ALA A 199 76.10 17.79 -9.56
CA ALA A 199 76.51 19.12 -9.12
C ALA A 199 77.72 19.04 -8.18
N ALA A 200 77.72 18.13 -7.20
CA ALA A 200 78.84 17.91 -6.28
C ALA A 200 80.11 17.46 -7.02
N VAL A 201 80.00 16.56 -8.00
CA VAL A 201 81.13 16.14 -8.85
C VAL A 201 81.68 17.34 -9.65
N LYS A 202 80.79 18.17 -10.21
CA LYS A 202 81.19 19.38 -10.95
C LYS A 202 81.89 20.39 -10.03
N ALA A 203 81.36 20.62 -8.83
CA ALA A 203 81.95 21.49 -7.82
C ALA A 203 83.34 20.99 -7.37
N LYS A 204 83.49 19.69 -7.10
CA LYS A 204 84.81 19.09 -6.80
C LYS A 204 85.81 19.28 -7.94
N LYS A 205 85.40 19.07 -9.20
CA LYS A 205 86.27 19.33 -10.37
C LYS A 205 86.67 20.80 -10.48
N GLN A 206 85.74 21.73 -10.22
CA GLN A 206 86.01 23.16 -10.23
C GLN A 206 86.96 23.58 -9.09
N ALA A 207 86.75 23.07 -7.88
CA ALA A 207 87.62 23.29 -6.73
C ALA A 207 89.04 22.75 -6.96
N ALA A 208 89.17 21.53 -7.50
CA ALA A 208 90.47 20.96 -7.86
C ALA A 208 91.19 21.77 -8.94
N LYS A 209 90.45 22.29 -9.93
CA LYS A 209 91.00 23.19 -10.96
C LYS A 209 91.45 24.53 -10.36
N ALA A 210 90.68 25.10 -9.43
CA ALA A 210 91.03 26.32 -8.72
C ALA A 210 92.28 26.13 -7.84
N ALA A 211 92.35 25.03 -7.07
CA ALA A 211 93.50 24.67 -6.23
C ALA A 211 94.79 24.46 -7.04
N ARG A 212 94.72 23.81 -8.22
CA ARG A 212 95.86 23.72 -9.14
C ARG A 212 96.31 25.09 -9.68
N LYS A 213 95.37 26.03 -9.85
CA LYS A 213 95.67 27.39 -10.35
C LYS A 213 96.31 28.27 -9.28
N THR A 214 95.90 28.13 -8.01
CA THR A 214 96.53 28.81 -6.86
C THR A 214 97.89 28.21 -6.52
N ALA A 215 98.07 26.89 -6.56
CA ALA A 215 99.38 26.25 -6.36
C ALA A 215 100.42 26.67 -7.41
N LYS A 216 100.01 26.89 -8.68
CA LYS A 216 100.89 27.46 -9.72
C LYS A 216 101.27 28.93 -9.51
N LYS A 217 100.50 29.70 -8.73
CA LYS A 217 100.80 31.10 -8.38
C LYS A 217 101.71 31.24 -7.14
N ALA A 218 101.77 30.21 -6.29
CA ALA A 218 102.53 30.22 -5.04
C ALA A 218 103.99 29.72 -5.17
N VAL A 219 104.44 29.35 -6.38
CA VAL A 219 105.85 29.00 -6.63
C VAL A 219 106.67 30.29 -6.68
N PRO A 220 107.64 30.51 -5.76
CA PRO A 220 108.41 31.75 -5.73
C PRO A 220 109.34 31.82 -6.94
N ARG A 221 109.35 32.97 -7.62
CA ARG A 221 110.40 33.31 -8.59
C ARG A 221 111.69 33.50 -7.79
N LYS A 222 112.60 32.52 -7.87
CA LYS A 222 114.00 32.70 -7.46
C LYS A 222 114.60 33.88 -8.24
N LYS A 223 115.10 34.88 -7.52
CA LYS A 223 116.18 35.76 -7.94
C LYS A 223 117.41 35.35 -7.16
#